data_AF-A0A4Z0QNW8-F1
#
_entry.id   AF-A0A4Z0QNW8-F1
#
_cell.length_a   1.000
_cell.length_b   1.000
_cell.length_c   1.000
_cell.angle_alpha   90.00
_cell.angle_beta   90.00
_cell.angle_gamma   90.00
#
_symmetry.space_group_name_H-M   'P 1'
#
loop_
_entity.id
_entity.type
_entity.pdbx_description
1 polymer ?
#
loop_
_entity_poly.entity_id
_entity_poly.type
_entity_poly.pdbx_seq_one_letter_code
_entity_poly.pdbx_strand_id
1 'polypeptide(L)'
;MKKLVIYILAILFLLSLTACNAKVPNDVQTNVTYSKEFSYLPAYGNMKLQNITQPDENGISSARYLIKNTTTDIVLNQYADILKKDGWAENWSYTKDKKPYSMVAQKDNHVTTLLPRQTDNDVVLIISSK
;
A
#
# COMPACT_ATOMS: atom_id res chain seq x y z
N MET A 1 -37.45 -32.74 40.65
CA MET A 1 -36.82 -31.48 40.17
C MET A 1 -35.48 -31.65 39.42
N LYS A 2 -34.84 -32.83 39.38
CA LYS A 2 -33.56 -33.01 38.65
C LYS A 2 -33.68 -33.18 37.13
N LYS A 3 -34.81 -33.72 36.64
CA LYS A 3 -35.05 -33.92 35.20
C LYS A 3 -35.40 -32.63 34.45
N LEU A 4 -36.03 -31.67 35.13
CA LEU A 4 -36.43 -30.37 34.56
C LEU A 4 -35.22 -29.46 34.26
N VAL A 5 -34.17 -29.55 35.08
CA VAL A 5 -32.92 -28.80 34.88
C VAL A 5 -32.18 -29.25 33.60
N ILE A 6 -32.28 -30.53 33.25
CA ILE A 6 -31.64 -31.08 32.04
C ILE A 6 -32.31 -30.53 30.77
N TYR A 7 -33.63 -30.39 30.77
CA TYR A 7 -34.34 -29.81 29.62
C TYR A 7 -34.05 -28.32 29.43
N ILE A 8 -33.91 -27.56 30.53
CA ILE A 8 -33.55 -26.13 30.46
C ILE A 8 -32.12 -25.94 29.94
N LEU A 9 -31.18 -26.82 30.34
CA LEU A 9 -29.80 -26.76 29.86
C LEU A 9 -29.67 -27.14 28.36
N ALA A 10 -30.48 -28.09 27.90
CA ALA A 10 -30.51 -28.52 26.50
C ALA A 10 -31.10 -27.44 25.56
N ILE A 11 -32.10 -26.68 26.02
CA ILE A 11 -32.70 -25.58 25.25
C ILE A 11 -31.74 -24.38 25.14
N LEU A 12 -30.94 -24.11 26.19
CA LEU A 12 -29.96 -23.02 26.17
C LEU A 12 -28.78 -23.28 25.21
N PHE A 13 -28.48 -24.56 24.92
CA PHE A 13 -27.42 -24.94 23.98
C PHE A 13 -27.86 -24.85 22.51
N LEU A 14 -29.16 -24.84 22.22
CA LEU A 14 -29.70 -24.72 20.86
C LEU A 14 -29.81 -23.27 20.37
N LEU A 15 -29.71 -22.29 21.26
CA LEU A 15 -29.80 -20.85 20.94
C LEU A 15 -28.44 -20.20 20.59
N SER A 16 -27.33 -20.94 20.66
CA SER A 16 -25.99 -20.42 20.32
C SER A 16 -25.59 -20.60 18.85
N LEU A 17 -26.45 -21.19 18.00
CA LEU A 17 -26.15 -21.46 16.59
C LEU A 17 -26.70 -20.40 15.60
N THR A 18 -27.34 -19.33 16.06
CA THR A 18 -27.52 -18.14 15.22
C THR A 18 -26.28 -17.26 15.33
N ALA A 19 -25.13 -17.81 14.91
CA ALA A 19 -24.03 -16.97 14.45
C ALA A 19 -24.60 -16.14 13.30
N CYS A 20 -24.64 -14.82 13.49
CA CYS A 20 -24.94 -13.90 12.44
C CYS A 20 -24.08 -14.27 11.23
N ASN A 21 -24.72 -14.73 10.15
CA ASN A 21 -24.25 -14.50 8.79
C ASN A 21 -24.24 -12.98 8.60
N ALA A 22 -23.29 -12.30 9.23
CA ALA A 22 -22.85 -11.01 8.77
C ALA A 22 -22.27 -11.30 7.39
N LYS A 23 -23.07 -11.05 6.35
CA LYS A 23 -22.54 -10.79 5.02
C LYS A 23 -21.42 -9.80 5.24
N VAL A 24 -20.19 -10.28 5.12
CA VAL A 24 -19.00 -9.43 5.01
C VAL A 24 -19.40 -8.41 3.95
N PRO A 25 -19.46 -7.10 4.27
CA PRO A 25 -19.74 -6.10 3.26
C PRO A 25 -18.76 -6.37 2.14
N ASN A 26 -19.32 -6.67 0.96
CA ASN A 26 -18.58 -6.91 -0.26
C ASN A 26 -17.42 -5.93 -0.30
N ASP A 27 -16.24 -6.52 -0.42
CA ASP A 27 -15.01 -5.93 -0.91
C ASP A 27 -15.31 -4.57 -1.54
N VAL A 28 -15.07 -3.49 -0.79
CA VAL A 28 -14.96 -2.18 -1.41
C VAL A 28 -13.69 -2.32 -2.22
N GLN A 29 -13.85 -2.78 -3.46
CA GLN A 29 -12.81 -2.83 -4.46
C GLN A 29 -12.43 -1.37 -4.68
N THR A 30 -11.55 -0.86 -3.82
CA THR A 30 -10.87 0.40 -4.01
C THR A 30 -10.12 0.20 -5.30
N ASN A 31 -10.69 0.69 -6.41
CA ASN A 31 -10.06 0.64 -7.72
C ASN A 31 -8.74 1.38 -7.61
N VAL A 32 -7.67 0.62 -7.36
CA VAL A 32 -6.32 1.13 -7.36
C VAL A 32 -6.05 1.60 -8.78
N THR A 33 -5.80 2.90 -8.93
CA THR A 33 -5.37 3.44 -10.22
C THR A 33 -3.88 3.15 -10.35
N TYR A 34 -3.45 2.62 -11.48
CA TYR A 34 -2.03 2.32 -11.74
C TYR A 34 -1.37 3.45 -12.54
N SER A 35 -0.04 3.58 -12.37
CA SER A 35 0.75 4.55 -13.13
C SER A 35 0.82 4.17 -14.62
N LYS A 36 0.96 5.14 -15.51
CA LYS A 36 1.04 4.86 -16.95
C LYS A 36 2.40 4.29 -17.35
N GLU A 37 3.42 4.72 -16.62
CA GLU A 37 4.83 4.40 -16.83
C GLU A 37 5.17 3.00 -16.31
N PHE A 38 4.49 2.58 -15.24
CA PHE A 38 4.59 1.24 -14.65
C PHE A 38 3.18 0.71 -14.38
N SER A 39 2.64 -0.07 -15.32
CA SER A 39 1.24 -0.52 -15.30
C SER A 39 0.87 -1.41 -14.11
N TYR A 40 1.86 -1.96 -13.41
CA TYR A 40 1.70 -2.77 -12.20
C TYR A 40 1.82 -1.96 -10.91
N LEU A 41 2.36 -0.72 -10.97
CA LEU A 41 2.62 0.10 -9.79
C LEU A 41 1.44 1.04 -9.54
N PRO A 42 0.84 1.03 -8.34
CA PRO A 42 -0.19 1.98 -7.96
C PRO A 42 0.26 3.43 -8.18
N ALA A 43 -0.62 4.28 -8.71
CA ALA A 43 -0.36 5.69 -8.90
C ALA A 43 -0.49 6.46 -7.58
N TYR A 44 0.48 7.32 -7.29
CA TYR A 44 0.39 8.31 -6.23
C TYR A 44 -0.22 9.63 -6.75
N GLY A 45 -1.11 10.23 -5.94
CA GLY A 45 -1.83 11.45 -6.32
C GLY A 45 -0.91 12.66 -6.53
N ASN A 46 -1.31 13.57 -7.44
CA ASN A 46 -0.62 14.84 -7.70
C ASN A 46 0.84 14.73 -8.19
N MET A 47 1.27 13.55 -8.66
CA MET A 47 2.56 13.41 -9.34
C MET A 47 2.49 14.01 -10.74
N LYS A 48 3.42 14.93 -11.04
CA LYS A 48 3.65 15.42 -12.41
C LYS A 48 4.93 14.81 -12.96
N LEU A 49 4.80 13.96 -13.99
CA LEU A 49 5.96 13.40 -14.68
C LEU A 49 6.85 14.52 -15.25
N GLN A 50 8.14 14.43 -14.97
CA GLN A 50 9.16 15.31 -15.54
C GLN A 50 9.97 14.61 -16.63
N ASN A 51 10.34 13.35 -16.40
CA ASN A 51 11.15 12.54 -17.32
C ASN A 51 10.95 11.04 -17.04
N ILE A 52 11.11 10.22 -18.07
CA ILE A 52 11.21 8.77 -17.99
C ILE A 52 12.47 8.29 -18.74
N THR A 53 13.25 7.41 -18.13
CA THR A 53 14.34 6.70 -18.78
C THR A 53 13.83 5.36 -19.29
N GLN A 54 14.27 5.01 -20.50
CA GLN A 54 14.04 3.67 -21.05
C GLN A 54 14.73 2.59 -20.19
N PRO A 55 14.29 1.32 -20.30
CA PRO A 55 14.94 0.22 -19.61
C PRO A 55 16.44 0.15 -19.92
N ASP A 56 17.26 -0.02 -18.88
CA ASP A 56 18.68 -0.32 -19.03
C ASP A 56 18.93 -1.80 -19.40
N GLU A 57 20.21 -2.21 -19.47
CA GLU A 57 20.61 -3.60 -19.76
C GLU A 57 20.05 -4.63 -18.76
N ASN A 58 19.64 -4.19 -17.58
CA ASN A 58 19.06 -5.02 -16.52
C ASN A 58 17.52 -4.99 -16.52
N GLY A 59 16.92 -4.27 -17.48
CA GLY A 59 15.48 -4.08 -17.62
C GLY A 59 14.90 -3.02 -16.68
N ILE A 60 15.74 -2.20 -16.02
CA ILE A 60 15.29 -1.22 -15.03
C ILE A 60 14.93 0.09 -15.75
N SER A 61 13.69 0.54 -15.58
CA SER A 61 13.24 1.85 -16.04
C SER A 61 13.08 2.81 -14.86
N SER A 62 13.31 4.10 -15.07
CA SER A 62 13.16 5.11 -14.02
C SER A 62 12.28 6.26 -14.47
N ALA A 63 11.34 6.68 -13.62
CA ALA A 63 10.52 7.86 -13.85
C ALA A 63 10.76 8.89 -12.74
N ARG A 64 10.85 10.15 -13.13
CA ARG A 64 11.02 11.29 -12.24
C ARG A 64 9.73 12.10 -12.20
N TYR A 65 9.21 12.34 -11.01
CA TYR A 65 8.00 13.10 -10.77
C TYR A 65 8.26 14.29 -9.86
N LEU A 66 7.53 15.39 -10.08
CA LEU A 66 7.44 16.52 -9.16
C LEU A 66 6.09 16.46 -8.43
N ILE A 67 6.12 16.61 -7.11
CA ILE A 67 4.95 16.67 -6.23
C ILE A 67 5.03 17.98 -5.46
N LYS A 68 4.03 18.83 -5.63
CA LYS A 68 4.08 20.19 -5.06
C LYS A 68 3.59 20.26 -3.62
N ASN A 69 4.10 21.22 -2.87
CA ASN A 69 3.66 21.60 -1.52
C ASN A 69 3.58 20.40 -0.56
N THR A 70 4.65 19.63 -0.48
CA THR A 70 4.71 18.43 0.37
C THR A 70 6.12 18.16 0.87
N THR A 71 6.27 17.16 1.73
CA THR A 71 7.55 16.73 2.28
C THR A 71 7.87 15.29 1.90
N THR A 72 9.16 14.95 1.89
CA THR A 72 9.63 13.57 1.68
C THR A 72 8.91 12.57 2.58
N ASP A 73 8.75 12.88 3.86
CA ASP A 73 8.11 12.00 4.84
C ASP A 73 6.63 11.77 4.49
N ILE A 74 5.91 12.83 4.10
CA ILE A 74 4.50 12.71 3.70
C ILE A 74 4.39 11.83 2.46
N VAL A 75 5.21 12.09 1.43
CA VAL A 75 5.18 11.34 0.18
C VAL A 75 5.45 9.86 0.41
N LEU A 76 6.52 9.51 1.14
CA LEU A 76 6.85 8.10 1.37
C LEU A 76 5.80 7.38 2.21
N ASN A 77 5.34 7.97 3.31
CA ASN A 77 4.34 7.32 4.18
C ASN A 77 3.00 7.13 3.46
N GLN A 78 2.53 8.13 2.73
CA GLN A 78 1.27 8.00 1.99
C GLN A 78 1.37 7.03 0.82
N TYR A 79 2.51 7.00 0.11
CA TYR A 79 2.70 6.04 -0.98
C TYR A 79 2.84 4.61 -0.43
N ALA A 80 3.54 4.42 0.69
CA ALA A 80 3.54 3.14 1.40
C ALA A 80 2.13 2.66 1.74
N ASP A 81 1.28 3.50 2.33
CA ASP A 81 -0.10 3.13 2.61
C ASP A 81 -0.88 2.66 1.35
N ILE A 82 -0.60 3.25 0.19
CA ILE A 82 -1.18 2.82 -1.10
C ILE A 82 -0.61 1.46 -1.52
N LEU A 83 0.70 1.29 -1.48
CA LEU A 83 1.38 0.05 -1.87
C LEU A 83 0.97 -1.11 -0.97
N LYS A 84 0.94 -0.91 0.34
CA LYS A 84 0.46 -1.90 1.32
C LYS A 84 -0.97 -2.32 1.07
N LYS A 85 -1.87 -1.39 0.73
CA LYS A 85 -3.27 -1.70 0.38
C LYS A 85 -3.37 -2.52 -0.91
N ASP A 86 -2.49 -2.28 -1.87
CA ASP A 86 -2.40 -3.07 -3.10
C ASP A 86 -1.65 -4.42 -2.89
N GLY A 87 -1.11 -4.69 -1.71
CA GLY A 87 -0.47 -5.97 -1.37
C GLY A 87 1.04 -6.03 -1.61
N TRP A 88 1.71 -4.89 -1.68
CA TRP A 88 3.18 -4.82 -1.76
C TRP A 88 3.83 -5.04 -0.39
N ALA A 89 4.98 -5.70 -0.38
CA ALA A 89 5.87 -5.77 0.77
C ALA A 89 6.88 -4.62 0.71
N GLU A 90 7.04 -3.89 1.81
CA GLU A 90 7.89 -2.70 1.89
C GLU A 90 9.14 -2.95 2.74
N ASN A 91 10.26 -2.40 2.29
CA ASN A 91 11.51 -2.36 3.02
C ASN A 91 12.04 -0.93 3.04
N TRP A 92 12.12 -0.37 4.24
CA TRP A 92 12.42 1.05 4.46
C TRP A 92 13.90 1.27 4.74
N SER A 93 14.44 2.36 4.18
CA SER A 93 15.74 2.90 4.57
C SER A 93 15.55 4.22 5.28
N TYR A 94 16.22 4.38 6.42
CA TYR A 94 16.14 5.56 7.26
C TYR A 94 17.50 6.26 7.37
N THR A 95 17.47 7.56 7.56
CA THR A 95 18.65 8.35 7.96
C THR A 95 19.05 8.08 9.42
N LYS A 96 20.21 8.61 9.85
CA LYS A 96 20.67 8.49 11.25
C LYS A 96 19.69 9.09 12.26
N ASP A 97 18.96 10.13 11.87
CA ASP A 97 17.91 10.78 12.67
C ASP A 97 16.53 10.09 12.54
N LYS A 98 16.49 8.86 12.01
CA LYS A 98 15.28 8.04 11.84
C LYS A 98 14.21 8.63 10.93
N LYS A 99 14.59 9.49 9.98
CA LYS A 99 13.68 9.97 8.95
C LYS A 99 13.68 9.03 7.74
N PRO A 100 12.51 8.77 7.13
CA PRO A 100 12.44 8.04 5.87
C PRO A 100 13.35 8.64 4.80
N TYR A 101 14.25 7.82 4.27
CA TYR A 101 15.15 8.22 3.18
C TYR A 101 14.69 7.66 1.84
N SER A 102 14.35 6.37 1.83
CA SER A 102 13.86 5.67 0.65
C SER A 102 13.07 4.44 1.06
N MET A 103 12.35 3.87 0.10
CA MET A 103 11.62 2.62 0.27
C MET A 103 11.84 1.73 -0.94
N VAL A 104 12.08 0.45 -0.70
CA VAL A 104 12.00 -0.60 -1.72
C VAL A 104 10.69 -1.34 -1.51
N ALA A 105 9.90 -1.50 -2.55
CA ALA A 105 8.65 -2.24 -2.52
C ALA A 105 8.75 -3.43 -3.50
N GLN A 106 8.20 -4.57 -3.10
CA GLN A 106 8.16 -5.77 -3.92
C GLN A 106 6.76 -6.39 -3.92
N LYS A 107 6.31 -6.82 -5.10
CA LYS A 107 5.08 -7.60 -5.29
C LYS A 107 5.28 -8.53 -6.48
N ASP A 108 5.00 -9.82 -6.29
CA ASP A 108 5.25 -10.85 -7.29
C ASP A 108 6.69 -10.81 -7.82
N ASN A 109 6.87 -10.64 -9.14
CA ASN A 109 8.16 -10.50 -9.81
C ASN A 109 8.60 -9.04 -10.03
N HIS A 110 7.88 -8.07 -9.47
CA HIS A 110 8.18 -6.64 -9.60
C HIS A 110 8.89 -6.10 -8.38
N VAL A 111 9.92 -5.29 -8.62
CA VAL A 111 10.66 -4.58 -7.58
C VAL A 111 10.77 -3.11 -7.96
N THR A 112 10.36 -2.25 -7.03
CA THR A 112 10.36 -0.79 -7.21
C THR A 112 11.11 -0.12 -6.08
N THR A 113 11.95 0.86 -6.40
CA THR A 113 12.61 1.74 -5.42
C THR A 113 12.04 3.14 -5.54
N LEU A 114 11.61 3.71 -4.41
CA LEU A 114 11.13 5.06 -4.26
C LEU A 114 12.20 5.90 -3.57
N LEU A 115 12.76 6.86 -4.31
CA LEU A 115 13.80 7.77 -3.84
C LEU A 115 13.31 9.23 -3.93
N PRO A 116 12.73 9.77 -2.85
CA PRO A 116 12.32 11.16 -2.77
C PRO A 116 13.51 12.08 -2.48
N ARG A 117 13.40 13.32 -2.98
CA ARG A 117 14.30 14.41 -2.65
C ARG A 117 13.50 15.68 -2.43
N GLN A 118 13.64 16.27 -1.25
CA GLN A 118 13.08 17.57 -0.95
C GLN A 118 13.74 18.64 -1.84
N THR A 119 12.94 19.49 -2.45
CA THR A 119 13.36 20.68 -3.20
C THR A 119 12.47 21.85 -2.82
N ASP A 120 12.98 22.78 -2.01
CA ASP A 120 12.17 23.85 -1.41
C ASP A 120 10.93 23.27 -0.71
N ASN A 121 9.73 23.71 -1.12
CA ASN A 121 8.44 23.23 -0.60
C ASN A 121 7.86 22.03 -1.38
N ASP A 122 8.60 21.50 -2.36
CA ASP A 122 8.16 20.43 -3.24
C ASP A 122 9.04 19.18 -3.04
N VAL A 123 8.58 18.04 -3.58
CA VAL A 123 9.34 16.78 -3.60
C VAL A 123 9.53 16.33 -5.03
N VAL A 124 10.78 15.99 -5.37
CA VAL A 124 11.08 15.20 -6.56
C VAL A 124 11.13 13.74 -6.16
N LEU A 125 10.23 12.92 -6.70
CA LEU A 125 10.22 11.48 -6.48
C LEU A 125 10.80 10.78 -7.70
N ILE A 126 11.86 10.00 -7.49
CA ILE A 126 12.41 9.09 -8.50
C ILE A 126 11.90 7.69 -8.17
N ILE A 127 11.27 7.05 -9.15
CA ILE A 127 10.80 5.68 -9.07
C ILE A 127 11.61 4.87 -10.07
N SER A 128 12.37 3.89 -9.59
CA SER A 128 13.08 2.93 -10.44
C SER A 128 12.44 1.56 -10.29
N SER A 129 12.10 0.90 -11.40
CA SER A 129 11.32 -0.33 -11.35
C SER A 129 11.77 -1.36 -12.38
N LYS A 130 11.63 -2.63 -12.01
CA LYS A 130 11.88 -3.82 -12.83
C LYS A 130 10.60 -4.64 -12.97
#